data_AF-A0A447R9G2-F1
#
_entry.id   AF-A0A447R9G2-F1
#
_cell.length_a   1.000
_cell.length_b   1.000
_cell.length_c   1.000
_cell.angle_alpha   90.00
_cell.angle_beta   90.00
_cell.angle_gamma   90.00
#
_symmetry.space_group_name_H-M   'P 1'
#
loop_
_entity.id
_entity.type
_entity.pdbx_description
1 polymer ?
#
loop_
_entity_poly.entity_id
_entity_poly.type
_entity_poly.pdbx_seq_one_letter_code
_entity_poly.pdbx_strand_id
1 'polypeptide(L)'
;MDSIPLVILSGQVATSLIGYDAFQECDMVGISRPVVKHSFLVKQTEDIPQVLKKSLLAGGKRRPGPVVVDLPKDILNPAKKMPYAWPETVSMRLLQSTTSGHKGQIKRALQTLRRRKNRWSMSGEGR
;
A
#
# COMPACT_ATOMS: atom_id res chain seq x y z
N MET A 1 -14.52 6.19 -1.17
CA MET A 1 -13.08 6.36 -0.91
C MET A 1 -12.48 7.01 -2.13
N ASP A 2 -11.91 8.19 -1.98
CA ASP A 2 -11.57 9.12 -3.08
C ASP A 2 -10.22 8.83 -3.73
N SER A 3 -9.71 7.61 -3.55
CA SER A 3 -8.44 7.11 -4.10
C SER A 3 -7.26 8.09 -3.89
N ILE A 4 -7.17 8.67 -2.69
CA ILE A 4 -6.12 9.62 -2.31
C ILE A 4 -4.89 8.83 -1.82
N PRO A 5 -3.68 9.11 -2.34
CA PRO A 5 -2.46 8.50 -1.82
C PRO A 5 -2.16 9.06 -0.43
N LEU A 6 -2.15 8.20 0.58
CA LEU A 6 -1.87 8.57 1.96
C LEU A 6 -0.97 7.50 2.60
N VAL A 7 0.06 7.93 3.32
CA VAL A 7 0.88 7.04 4.16
C VAL A 7 0.71 7.49 5.60
N ILE A 8 0.30 6.56 6.46
CA ILE A 8 0.03 6.76 7.87
C ILE A 8 1.13 6.05 8.65
N LEU A 9 1.82 6.77 9.51
CA LEU A 9 2.80 6.21 10.44
C LEU A 9 2.13 6.08 11.80
N SER A 10 2.04 4.87 12.33
CA SER A 10 1.51 4.59 13.68
C SER A 10 2.63 4.12 14.59
N GLY A 11 2.57 4.54 15.86
CA GLY A 11 3.42 3.99 16.90
C GLY A 11 2.81 2.72 17.47
N GLN A 12 3.67 1.77 17.84
CA GLN A 12 3.27 0.52 18.47
C GLN A 12 4.06 0.30 19.77
N VAL A 13 3.52 -0.53 20.67
CA VAL A 13 4.24 -1.03 21.85
C VAL A 13 5.51 -1.78 21.43
N ALA A 14 6.35 -2.16 22.41
CA ALA A 14 7.55 -2.92 22.08
C ALA A 14 7.19 -4.25 21.42
N THR A 15 7.98 -4.72 20.47
CA THR A 15 7.70 -5.97 19.73
C THR A 15 7.43 -7.17 20.64
N SER A 16 8.10 -7.25 21.80
CA SER A 16 7.91 -8.30 22.82
C SER A 16 6.58 -8.22 23.57
N LEU A 17 5.87 -7.10 23.49
CA LEU A 17 4.61 -6.82 24.20
C LEU A 17 3.38 -6.83 23.28
N ILE A 18 3.57 -6.99 21.97
CA ILE A 18 2.47 -7.09 21.00
C ILE A 18 1.66 -8.36 21.31
N GLY A 19 0.34 -8.22 21.44
CA GLY A 19 -0.57 -9.32 21.78
C GLY A 19 -0.60 -9.75 23.25
N TYR A 20 0.05 -9.00 24.15
CA TYR A 20 0.04 -9.25 25.60
C TYR A 20 -0.83 -8.25 26.38
N ASP A 21 -1.80 -7.62 25.72
CA ASP A 21 -2.67 -6.57 26.30
C ASP A 21 -1.88 -5.47 27.03
N ALA A 22 -0.73 -5.11 26.46
CA ALA A 22 0.13 -4.08 27.03
C ALA A 22 -0.58 -2.71 26.99
N PHE A 23 -0.17 -1.82 27.89
CA PHE A 23 -0.76 -0.48 27.95
C PHE A 23 -0.61 0.26 26.61
N GLN A 24 -1.74 0.71 26.04
CA GLN A 24 -1.85 1.35 24.72
C GLN A 24 -1.49 0.43 23.54
N GLU A 25 -1.48 -0.88 23.75
CA GLU A 25 -1.45 -1.84 22.65
C GLU A 25 -2.78 -1.80 21.89
N CYS A 26 -2.68 -1.84 20.57
CA CYS A 26 -3.81 -1.88 19.67
C CYS A 26 -3.35 -2.53 18.36
N ASP A 27 -4.09 -3.53 17.88
CA ASP A 27 -3.83 -4.16 16.58
C ASP A 27 -4.24 -3.23 15.43
N MET A 28 -3.41 -2.22 15.19
CA MET A 28 -3.62 -1.23 14.12
C MET A 28 -3.66 -1.91 12.74
N VAL A 29 -2.89 -2.98 12.53
CA VAL A 29 -2.88 -3.73 11.27
C VAL A 29 -4.21 -4.45 11.05
N GLY A 30 -4.72 -5.15 12.07
CA GLY A 30 -6.00 -5.85 12.01
C GLY A 30 -7.19 -4.91 11.85
N ILE A 31 -7.26 -3.85 12.66
CA ILE A 31 -8.38 -2.90 12.67
C ILE A 31 -8.44 -2.08 11.36
N SER A 32 -7.29 -1.68 10.82
CA SER A 32 -7.25 -0.88 9.59
C SER A 32 -7.41 -1.69 8.31
N ARG A 33 -7.23 -3.03 8.35
CA ARG A 33 -7.24 -3.91 7.17
C ARG A 33 -8.41 -3.73 6.19
N PRO A 34 -9.68 -3.51 6.62
CA PRO A 34 -10.79 -3.32 5.69
C PRO A 34 -10.83 -1.93 5.03
N VAL A 35 -10.10 -0.94 5.56
CA VAL A 35 -10.17 0.47 5.13
C VAL A 35 -8.86 1.02 4.56
N VAL A 36 -7.81 0.20 4.51
CA VAL A 36 -6.52 0.60 3.92
C VAL A 36 -6.14 -0.30 2.76
N LYS A 37 -5.39 0.26 1.82
CA LYS A 37 -4.88 -0.46 0.66
C LYS A 37 -3.85 -1.51 1.06
N HIS A 38 -3.03 -1.19 2.07
CA HIS A 38 -2.04 -2.10 2.62
C HIS A 38 -1.61 -1.65 4.01
N SER A 39 -1.07 -2.58 4.79
CA SER A 39 -0.50 -2.32 6.10
C SER A 39 0.86 -3.01 6.22
N PHE A 40 1.81 -2.37 6.89
CA PHE A 40 3.11 -2.93 7.24
C PHE A 40 3.29 -2.88 8.76
N LEU A 41 3.88 -3.93 9.33
CA LEU A 41 4.42 -3.92 10.69
C LEU A 41 5.94 -4.09 10.59
N VAL A 42 6.69 -3.10 11.06
CA VAL A 42 8.15 -3.12 11.01
C VAL A 42 8.68 -3.97 12.16
N LYS A 43 9.48 -4.99 11.83
CA LYS A 43 10.02 -5.95 12.81
C LYS A 43 11.49 -5.70 13.17
N GLN A 44 12.23 -4.99 12.34
CA GLN A 44 13.66 -4.72 12.50
C GLN A 44 13.98 -3.28 12.10
N THR A 45 14.98 -2.67 12.73
CA THR A 45 15.35 -1.27 12.50
C THR A 45 15.90 -1.05 11.09
N GLU A 46 16.61 -2.05 10.57
CA GLU A 46 17.19 -2.15 9.24
C GLU A 46 16.13 -2.09 8.13
N ASP A 47 14.91 -2.57 8.42
CA ASP A 47 13.84 -2.69 7.43
C ASP A 47 13.12 -1.37 7.18
N ILE A 48 13.30 -0.36 8.06
CA ILE A 48 12.57 0.93 8.01
C ILE A 48 12.68 1.59 6.62
N PRO A 49 13.87 1.79 6.02
CA PRO A 49 13.97 2.46 4.72
C PRO A 49 13.24 1.69 3.61
N GLN A 50 13.34 0.36 3.63
CA GLN A 50 12.70 -0.49 2.63
C GLN A 50 11.18 -0.50 2.78
N VAL A 51 10.66 -0.57 4.01
CA VAL A 51 9.22 -0.52 4.28
C VAL A 51 8.63 0.83 3.91
N LEU A 52 9.30 1.93 4.24
CA LEU A 52 8.85 3.27 3.86
C LEU A 52 8.83 3.46 2.34
N LYS A 53 9.84 2.99 1.62
CA LYS A 53 9.81 3.05 0.14
C LYS A 53 8.69 2.19 -0.45
N LYS A 54 8.44 1.00 0.12
CA LYS A 54 7.31 0.14 -0.27
C LYS A 54 5.97 0.80 0.03
N SER A 55 5.80 1.51 1.15
CA SER A 55 4.53 2.15 1.51
C SER A 55 4.18 3.31 0.57
N LEU A 56 5.17 4.12 0.18
CA LEU A 56 4.99 5.17 -0.84
C LEU A 56 4.61 4.57 -2.20
N LEU A 57 5.27 3.49 -2.61
CA LEU A 57 4.96 2.78 -3.86
C LEU A 57 3.55 2.18 -3.83
N ALA A 58 3.18 1.53 -2.72
CA ALA A 58 1.88 0.92 -2.50
C ALA A 58 0.77 1.98 -2.51
N GLY A 59 0.97 3.11 -1.82
CA GLY A 59 -0.01 4.18 -1.73
C GLY A 59 -0.27 4.86 -3.07
N GLY A 60 0.78 5.06 -3.89
CA GLY A 60 0.70 5.82 -5.13
C GLY A 60 0.37 5.05 -6.42
N LYS A 61 0.70 3.75 -6.53
CA LYS A 61 0.52 3.02 -7.81
C LYS A 61 -0.92 2.57 -8.09
N ARG A 62 -1.36 2.69 -9.35
CA ARG A 62 -2.72 2.33 -9.83
C ARG A 62 -3.79 3.13 -9.06
N ARG A 63 -4.87 2.50 -8.59
CA ARG A 63 -5.85 3.13 -7.70
C ARG A 63 -5.16 3.51 -6.38
N PRO A 64 -4.87 4.79 -6.13
CA PRO A 64 -4.14 5.18 -4.93
C PRO A 64 -5.04 4.99 -3.70
N GLY A 65 -4.43 4.92 -2.52
CA GLY A 65 -5.18 4.72 -1.29
C GLY A 65 -4.29 4.75 -0.06
N PRO A 66 -4.90 4.77 1.14
CA PRO A 66 -4.16 4.84 2.38
C PRO A 66 -3.34 3.58 2.64
N VAL A 67 -2.13 3.75 3.15
CA VAL A 67 -1.23 2.68 3.57
C VAL A 67 -0.77 2.97 4.99
N VAL A 68 -0.87 1.98 5.87
CA VAL A 68 -0.41 2.09 7.27
C VAL A 68 0.97 1.45 7.41
N VAL A 69 1.85 2.11 8.16
CA VAL A 69 3.15 1.58 8.59
C VAL A 69 3.22 1.69 10.10
N ASP A 70 3.20 0.53 10.76
CA ASP A 70 3.21 0.40 12.21
C ASP A 70 4.65 0.21 12.71
N LEU A 71 5.06 1.05 13.67
CA LEU A 71 6.43 1.22 14.12
C LEU A 71 6.55 0.96 15.64
N PRO A 72 7.03 -0.22 16.05
CA PRO A 72 7.27 -0.54 17.45
C PRO A 72 8.36 0.34 18.08
N LYS A 73 8.15 0.77 19.33
CA LYS A 73 9.06 1.71 20.02
C LYS A 73 10.50 1.21 20.17
N ASP A 74 10.69 -0.11 20.33
CA ASP A 74 12.00 -0.76 20.48
C ASP A 74 12.79 -0.86 19.17
N ILE A 75 12.09 -0.72 18.05
CA ILE A 75 12.65 -0.64 16.69
C ILE A 75 13.11 0.79 16.39
N LEU A 76 12.44 1.80 16.96
CA LEU A 76 12.80 3.21 16.84
C LEU A 76 13.81 3.68 17.91
N ASN A 77 14.41 2.76 18.68
CA ASN A 77 15.29 3.13 19.78
C ASN A 77 16.54 3.89 19.27
N PRO A 78 16.77 5.14 19.71
CA PRO A 78 17.89 5.97 19.24
C PRO A 78 19.28 5.44 19.61
N ALA A 79 19.37 4.48 20.55
CA ALA A 79 20.60 3.78 20.87
C ALA A 79 21.04 2.82 19.75
N LYS A 80 20.09 2.33 18.93
CA LYS A 80 20.38 1.45 17.79
C LYS A 80 20.68 2.30 16.56
N LYS A 81 21.95 2.62 16.35
CA LYS A 81 22.41 3.38 15.18
C LYS A 81 22.85 2.43 14.08
N MET A 82 22.42 2.70 12.86
CA MET A 82 22.83 1.94 11.68
C MET A 82 23.10 2.86 10.50
N PRO A 83 23.95 2.46 9.55
CA PRO A 83 24.11 3.18 8.30
C PRO A 83 22.75 3.30 7.60
N TYR A 84 22.33 4.54 7.34
CA TYR A 84 21.12 4.78 6.57
C TYR A 84 21.40 4.58 5.08
N ALA A 85 20.64 3.68 4.45
CA ALA A 85 20.68 3.47 3.01
C ALA A 85 19.25 3.42 2.47
N TRP A 86 18.89 4.38 1.62
CA TRP A 86 17.62 4.35 0.92
C TRP A 86 17.71 3.40 -0.28
N PRO A 87 16.87 2.36 -0.38
CA PRO A 87 16.98 1.40 -1.47
C PRO A 87 16.65 2.07 -2.81
N GLU A 88 17.41 1.83 -3.88
CA GLU A 88 17.14 2.40 -5.21
C GLU A 88 15.87 1.83 -5.85
N THR A 89 15.63 0.53 -5.65
CA THR A 89 14.46 -0.16 -6.18
C THR A 89 13.81 -1.01 -5.09
N VAL A 90 12.48 -1.12 -5.16
CA VAL A 90 11.71 -2.06 -4.33
C VAL A 90 10.71 -2.77 -5.22
N SER A 91 10.62 -4.09 -5.06
CA SER A 91 9.61 -4.91 -5.72
C SER A 91 8.54 -5.32 -4.72
N MET A 92 7.30 -5.39 -5.19
CA MET A 92 6.17 -5.91 -4.45
C MET A 92 5.38 -6.82 -5.38
N ARG A 93 5.22 -8.10 -4.98
CA ARG A 93 4.49 -9.11 -5.76
C ARG A 93 3.09 -8.64 -6.15
N LEU A 94 2.39 -8.00 -5.20
CA LEU A 94 1.03 -7.50 -5.38
C LEU A 94 0.92 -6.36 -6.42
N LEU A 95 2.04 -5.73 -6.81
CA LEU A 95 2.08 -4.65 -7.79
C LEU A 95 2.60 -5.09 -9.16
N GLN A 96 2.87 -6.38 -9.37
CA GLN A 96 3.23 -6.92 -10.68
C GLN A 96 1.95 -7.09 -11.50
N SER A 97 1.73 -6.18 -12.46
CA SER A 97 0.60 -6.26 -13.39
C SER A 97 1.05 -6.16 -14.83
N THR A 98 0.39 -6.91 -15.71
CA THR A 98 0.58 -6.82 -17.17
C THR A 98 0.09 -5.48 -17.70
N THR A 99 0.97 -4.75 -18.37
CA THR A 99 0.70 -3.45 -19.02
C THR A 99 -0.01 -3.57 -20.37
N SER A 100 -0.05 -4.77 -20.97
CA SER A 100 -0.64 -4.98 -22.30
C SER A 100 -2.07 -5.52 -22.20
N GLY A 101 -3.03 -4.76 -22.71
CA GLY A 101 -4.42 -5.20 -22.83
C GLY A 101 -4.59 -6.29 -23.88
N HIS A 102 -5.53 -7.22 -23.66
CA HIS A 102 -5.76 -8.32 -24.59
C HIS A 102 -6.37 -7.82 -25.91
N LYS A 103 -5.59 -7.85 -27.00
CA LYS A 103 -5.97 -7.31 -28.33
C LYS A 103 -7.34 -7.82 -28.83
N GLY A 104 -7.67 -9.08 -28.57
CA GLY A 104 -8.96 -9.66 -28.96
C GLY A 104 -10.16 -9.07 -28.21
N GLN A 105 -10.00 -8.68 -26.95
CA GLN A 105 -11.07 -8.04 -26.16
C GLN A 105 -11.29 -6.61 -26.63
N ILE A 106 -10.20 -5.89 -26.95
CA ILE A 106 -10.26 -4.54 -27.53
C ILE A 106 -11.02 -4.56 -28.87
N LYS A 107 -10.71 -5.53 -29.74
CA LYS A 107 -11.39 -5.68 -31.04
C LYS A 107 -12.89 -5.98 -30.88
N ARG A 108 -13.26 -6.85 -29.94
CA ARG A 108 -14.68 -7.15 -29.63
C ARG A 108 -15.41 -5.92 -29.08
N ALA A 109 -14.81 -5.20 -28.14
CA ALA A 109 -15.38 -3.97 -27.60
C ALA A 109 -15.63 -2.93 -28.71
N LEU A 110 -14.68 -2.75 -29.63
CA LEU A 110 -14.80 -1.84 -30.77
C LEU A 110 -15.96 -2.25 -31.71
N GLN A 111 -16.12 -3.53 -31.99
CA GLN A 111 -17.23 -4.05 -32.81
C GLN A 111 -18.59 -3.80 -32.16
N THR A 112 -18.71 -4.01 -30.84
CA THR A 112 -19.94 -3.73 -30.09
C THR A 112 -20.27 -2.24 -30.09
N LEU A 113 -19.26 -1.38 -29.94
CA LEU A 113 -19.43 0.08 -29.99
C LEU A 113 -19.85 0.58 -31.38
N ARG A 114 -19.42 -0.08 -32.46
CA ARG A 114 -19.80 0.25 -33.85
C ARG A 114 -21.24 -0.10 -34.20
N ARG A 115 -21.81 -1.16 -33.60
CA ARG A 115 -23.15 -1.68 -33.95
C ARG A 115 -24.31 -0.94 -33.25
N ARG A 116 -24.07 -0.19 -32.17
CA ARG A 116 -25.14 0.48 -31.42
C ARG A 116 -25.42 1.89 -31.94
N LYS A 117 -26.71 2.18 -32.18
CA LYS A 117 -27.23 3.49 -32.64
C LYS A 117 -27.29 4.54 -31.53
N ASN A 118 -27.55 4.14 -30.27
CA ASN A 118 -27.56 5.02 -29.10
C ASN A 118 -26.43 4.65 -28.14
N ARG A 119 -25.38 5.46 -28.11
CA ARG A 119 -24.14 5.18 -27.37
C ARG A 119 -23.97 6.15 -26.22
N TRP A 120 -23.94 5.63 -25.01
CA TRP A 120 -23.65 6.38 -23.79
C TRP A 120 -22.33 5.88 -23.21
N SER A 121 -21.48 6.79 -22.76
CA SER A 121 -20.25 6.48 -22.03
C SER A 121 -20.37 7.03 -20.62
N MET A 122 -20.09 6.21 -19.62
CA MET A 122 -19.87 6.68 -18.25
C MET A 122 -18.37 6.71 -18.00
N SER A 123 -17.84 7.88 -17.72
CA SER A 123 -16.47 8.06 -17.22
C SER A 123 -16.51 8.15 -15.70
N GLY A 124 -15.69 7.36 -15.02
CA GLY A 124 -15.30 7.63 -13.63
C GLY A 124 -13.93 8.30 -13.59
N GLU A 125 -13.43 8.63 -12.40
CA GLU A 125 -12.02 8.99 -12.24
C GLU A 125 -11.14 7.79 -12.64
N GLY A 126 -10.60 7.84 -13.85
CA GLY A 126 -9.57 6.95 -14.35
C GLY A 126 -8.21 7.57 -14.05
N ARG A 127 -7.49 7.01 -13.08
CA ARG A 127 -6.07 7.28 -12.84
C ARG A 127 -5.33 5.95 -12.69
#